data_AF-A0A931BI22-F1
#
_entry.id   AF-A0A931BI22-F1
#
_cell.length_a   1.000
_cell.length_b   1.000
_cell.length_c   1.000
_cell.angle_alpha   90.00
_cell.angle_beta   90.00
_cell.angle_gamma   90.00
#
_symmetry.space_group_name_H-M   'P 1'
#
loop_
_entity.id
_entity.type
_entity.pdbx_description
1 polymer ?
#
loop_
_entity_poly.entity_id
_entity_poly.type
_entity_poly.pdbx_seq_one_letter_code
_entity_poly.pdbx_strand_id
1 'polypeptide(L)'
;MKAPLLFRLSPLLLVFASTLVQAQTPTPSTAPAGYWNVETNRLTHDYTTVRFYNSQDQLVYEERIDNLCLNLTSNRPVCRRTMAQLNQSLAQVLSNPAAAAQNPTLLAQQFSADRRVQRVYASR
;
A
#
# COMPACT_ATOMS: atom_id res chain seq x y z
N MET A 1 51.84 71.95 18.35
CA MET A 1 51.20 71.02 19.31
C MET A 1 50.58 69.88 18.52
N LYS A 2 51.03 68.65 18.75
CA LYS A 2 50.73 67.44 17.95
C LYS A 2 49.64 66.60 18.66
N ALA A 3 48.82 65.94 17.82
CA ALA A 3 47.61 65.11 18.02
C ALA A 3 47.74 63.94 19.05
N PRO A 4 46.78 62.98 19.28
CA PRO A 4 45.63 62.59 18.43
C PRO A 4 44.35 61.94 19.07
N LEU A 5 43.35 61.72 18.19
CA LEU A 5 42.41 60.58 17.97
C LEU A 5 41.84 59.75 19.15
N LEU A 6 40.56 59.32 19.00
CA LEU A 6 40.05 57.92 19.12
C LEU A 6 38.50 57.92 19.03
N PHE A 7 37.89 57.60 17.88
CA PHE A 7 37.40 56.26 17.45
C PHE A 7 36.45 55.56 18.46
N ARG A 8 35.15 55.50 18.12
CA ARG A 8 34.16 54.61 18.75
C ARG A 8 33.43 53.84 17.64
N LEU A 9 33.97 52.67 17.30
CA LEU A 9 33.30 51.63 16.50
C LEU A 9 32.32 50.88 17.39
N SER A 10 31.07 50.77 16.95
CA SER A 10 30.03 49.93 17.57
C SER A 10 29.81 48.69 16.71
N PRO A 11 30.02 47.45 17.20
CA PRO A 11 29.68 46.26 16.44
C PRO A 11 28.22 45.87 16.68
N LEU A 12 27.44 45.84 15.59
CA LEU A 12 26.09 45.30 15.50
C LEU A 12 26.15 43.77 15.67
N LEU A 13 25.58 43.26 16.76
CA LEU A 13 25.59 41.84 17.10
C LEU A 13 24.41 41.14 16.39
N LEU A 14 24.70 40.49 15.26
CA LEU A 14 23.75 39.70 14.46
C LEU A 14 23.55 38.33 15.11
N VAL A 15 22.40 38.14 15.77
CA VAL A 15 21.98 36.85 16.35
C VAL A 15 21.45 35.95 15.22
N PHE A 16 22.21 34.91 14.89
CA PHE A 16 21.75 33.83 14.00
C PHE A 16 20.82 32.89 14.79
N ALA A 17 19.51 32.96 14.52
CA ALA A 17 18.55 31.97 15.00
C ALA A 17 18.58 30.75 14.07
N SER A 18 19.24 29.67 14.50
CA SER A 18 19.23 28.39 13.80
C SER A 18 17.92 27.65 14.10
N THR A 19 16.99 27.64 13.15
CA THR A 19 15.81 26.76 13.21
C THR A 19 16.25 25.32 12.92
N LEU A 20 16.18 24.45 13.92
CA LEU A 20 16.36 23.01 13.73
C LEU A 20 15.15 22.47 12.98
N VAL A 21 15.27 22.33 11.67
CA VAL A 21 14.36 21.52 10.86
C VAL A 21 14.57 20.06 11.25
N GLN A 22 13.62 19.48 11.99
CA GLN A 22 13.54 18.02 12.13
C GLN A 22 13.13 17.43 10.78
N ALA A 23 14.10 16.90 10.04
CA ALA A 23 13.84 16.03 8.92
C ALA A 23 13.09 14.79 9.44
N GLN A 24 11.83 14.65 9.06
CA GLN A 24 11.07 13.42 9.30
C GLN A 24 11.69 12.33 8.44
N THR A 25 12.42 11.39 9.06
CA THR A 25 12.87 10.18 8.40
C THR A 25 11.64 9.44 7.88
N PRO A 26 11.51 9.15 6.58
CA PRO A 26 10.45 8.29 6.09
C PRO A 26 10.60 6.95 6.82
N THR A 27 9.55 6.57 7.55
CA THR A 27 9.47 5.26 8.20
C THR A 27 9.68 4.22 7.11
N PRO A 28 10.63 3.28 7.25
CA PRO A 28 10.78 2.23 6.25
C PRO A 28 9.44 1.50 6.20
N SER A 29 8.75 1.64 5.07
CA SER A 29 7.61 0.80 4.74
C SER A 29 8.19 -0.59 4.54
N THR A 30 8.30 -1.35 5.63
CA THR A 30 8.62 -2.77 5.56
C THR A 30 7.49 -3.37 4.76
N ALA A 31 7.77 -3.75 3.51
CA ALA A 31 6.82 -4.47 2.69
C ALA A 31 6.26 -5.62 3.54
N PRO A 32 4.93 -5.89 3.48
CA PRO A 32 4.35 -7.00 4.24
C PRO A 32 5.19 -8.25 3.97
N ALA A 33 5.56 -8.97 5.04
CA ALA A 33 6.47 -10.11 4.99
C ALA A 33 5.81 -11.33 4.32
N GLY A 34 5.56 -11.23 3.01
CA GLY A 34 4.84 -12.21 2.21
C GLY A 34 4.49 -11.66 0.83
N TYR A 35 3.78 -12.47 0.06
CA TYR A 35 3.34 -12.11 -1.29
C TYR A 35 2.03 -12.82 -1.63
N TRP A 36 1.45 -12.43 -2.75
CA TRP A 36 0.23 -13.03 -3.25
C TRP A 36 0.37 -13.44 -4.71
N ASN A 37 -0.31 -14.52 -5.08
CA ASN A 37 -0.45 -14.99 -6.45
C ASN A 37 -1.92 -14.97 -6.84
N VAL A 38 -2.20 -14.62 -8.10
CA VAL A 38 -3.55 -14.62 -8.67
C VAL A 38 -3.55 -15.50 -9.92
N GLU A 39 -4.42 -16.49 -9.91
CA GLU A 39 -4.66 -17.38 -11.04
C GLU A 39 -6.10 -17.17 -11.52
N THR A 40 -6.26 -16.91 -12.81
CA THR A 40 -7.58 -16.71 -13.42
C THR A 40 -7.66 -17.58 -14.66
N ASN A 41 -8.78 -18.27 -14.85
CA ASN A 41 -9.02 -18.98 -16.10
C ASN A 41 -9.29 -17.97 -17.22
N ARG A 42 -8.33 -17.83 -18.15
CA ARG A 42 -8.42 -16.90 -19.29
C ARG A 42 -9.24 -17.42 -20.45
N LEU A 43 -9.65 -18.69 -20.44
CA LEU A 43 -10.51 -19.25 -21.49
C LEU A 43 -11.97 -18.97 -21.17
N THR A 44 -12.39 -19.33 -19.95
CA THR A 44 -13.79 -19.26 -19.52
C THR A 44 -14.12 -18.02 -18.69
N HIS A 45 -13.12 -17.35 -18.11
CA HIS A 45 -13.30 -16.14 -17.28
C HIS A 45 -14.28 -16.32 -16.12
N ASP A 46 -14.44 -17.56 -15.65
CA ASP A 46 -15.46 -18.00 -14.70
C ASP A 46 -14.97 -18.01 -13.25
N TYR A 47 -13.67 -18.00 -13.01
CA TYR A 47 -13.12 -17.91 -11.65
C TYR A 47 -11.75 -17.25 -11.59
N THR A 48 -11.44 -16.78 -10.38
CA THR A 48 -10.11 -16.37 -9.96
C THR A 48 -9.77 -17.03 -8.62
N THR A 49 -8.60 -17.63 -8.53
CA THR A 49 -8.00 -18.12 -7.28
C THR A 49 -6.93 -17.13 -6.82
N VAL A 50 -7.01 -16.71 -5.56
CA VAL A 50 -6.00 -15.87 -4.91
C VAL A 50 -5.34 -16.68 -3.81
N ARG A 51 -4.00 -16.65 -3.79
CA ARG A 51 -3.17 -17.36 -2.80
C ARG A 51 -2.26 -16.37 -2.10
N PHE A 52 -2.19 -16.45 -0.78
CA PHE A 52 -1.29 -15.65 0.04
C PHE A 52 -0.21 -16.53 0.67
N TYR A 53 1.03 -16.05 0.59
CA TYR A 53 2.21 -16.71 1.10
C TYR A 53 2.90 -15.81 2.11
N ASN A 54 3.48 -16.40 3.16
CA ASN A 54 4.36 -15.70 4.09
C ASN A 54 5.78 -15.57 3.52
N SER A 55 6.70 -14.97 4.28
CA SER A 55 8.10 -14.79 3.89
C SER A 55 8.93 -16.09 3.84
N GLN A 56 8.37 -17.22 4.27
CA GLN A 56 8.98 -18.55 4.17
C GLN A 56 8.37 -19.37 3.01
N ASP A 57 7.67 -18.72 2.07
CA ASP A 57 6.98 -19.37 0.95
C ASP A 57 5.88 -20.36 1.35
N GLN A 58 5.37 -20.26 2.58
CA GLN A 58 4.27 -21.12 3.05
C GLN A 58 2.93 -20.51 2.69
N LEU A 59 2.04 -21.31 2.09
CA LEU A 59 0.66 -20.92 1.84
C LEU A 59 -0.07 -20.70 3.16
N VAL A 60 -0.53 -19.48 3.40
CA VAL A 60 -1.27 -19.10 4.62
C VAL A 60 -2.75 -18.91 4.38
N TYR A 61 -3.15 -18.67 3.13
CA TYR A 61 -4.56 -18.52 2.74
C TYR A 61 -4.73 -18.77 1.24
N GLU A 62 -5.84 -19.41 0.88
CA GLU A 62 -6.28 -19.59 -0.50
C GLU A 62 -7.78 -19.37 -0.56
N GLU A 63 -8.22 -18.64 -1.58
CA GLU A 63 -9.64 -18.47 -1.88
C GLU A 63 -9.88 -18.50 -3.38
N ARG A 64 -10.85 -19.33 -3.78
CA ARG A 64 -11.41 -19.32 -5.13
C ARG A 64 -12.67 -18.46 -5.13
N ILE A 65 -12.70 -17.48 -6.01
CA ILE A 65 -13.82 -16.56 -6.19
C ILE A 65 -14.48 -16.88 -7.52
N ASP A 66 -15.68 -17.44 -7.47
CA ASP A 66 -16.45 -17.75 -8.66
C ASP A 66 -17.07 -16.50 -9.28
N ASN A 67 -17.32 -16.60 -10.60
CA ASN A 67 -17.87 -15.56 -11.46
C ASN A 67 -17.09 -14.24 -11.39
N LEU A 68 -15.77 -14.33 -11.20
CA LEU A 68 -14.86 -13.20 -11.17
C LEU A 68 -13.61 -13.53 -11.99
N CYS A 69 -13.19 -12.60 -12.84
CA CYS A 69 -11.93 -12.67 -13.55
C CYS A 69 -11.13 -11.41 -13.22
N LEU A 70 -10.08 -11.55 -12.39
CA LEU A 70 -9.16 -10.46 -12.12
C LEU A 70 -8.13 -10.35 -13.25
N ASN A 71 -8.10 -9.19 -13.90
CA ASN A 71 -7.06 -8.82 -14.86
C ASN A 71 -6.18 -7.72 -14.27
N LEU A 72 -4.97 -8.10 -13.87
CA LEU A 72 -3.99 -7.21 -13.23
C LEU A 72 -2.87 -6.74 -14.16
N THR A 73 -2.91 -7.07 -15.46
CA THR A 73 -1.80 -6.79 -16.39
C THR A 73 -1.75 -5.34 -16.87
N SER A 74 -2.85 -4.59 -16.72
CA SER A 74 -2.95 -3.23 -17.23
C SER A 74 -2.69 -2.20 -16.13
N ASN A 75 -2.00 -1.10 -16.44
CA ASN A 75 -1.79 0.02 -15.51
C ASN A 75 -3.04 0.90 -15.31
N ARG A 76 -4.23 0.30 -15.33
CA ARG A 76 -5.52 1.00 -15.17
C ARG A 76 -5.74 1.33 -13.70
N PRO A 77 -6.46 2.42 -13.37
CA PRO A 77 -6.78 2.77 -11.98
C PRO A 77 -7.47 1.63 -11.22
N VAL A 78 -8.35 0.87 -11.88
CA VAL A 78 -9.03 -0.30 -11.30
C VAL A 78 -8.01 -1.37 -10.86
N CYS A 79 -7.06 -1.71 -11.72
CA CYS A 79 -6.02 -2.70 -11.40
C CYS A 79 -5.17 -2.26 -10.20
N ARG A 80 -4.82 -0.96 -10.12
CA ARG A 80 -4.09 -0.42 -8.95
C ARG A 80 -4.88 -0.53 -7.65
N ARG A 81 -6.19 -0.25 -7.68
CA ARG A 81 -7.06 -0.42 -6.52
C ARG A 81 -7.14 -1.89 -6.10
N THR A 82 -7.33 -2.80 -7.05
CA THR A 82 -7.35 -4.25 -6.77
C THR A 82 -6.02 -4.73 -6.18
N MET A 83 -4.88 -4.27 -6.70
CA MET A 83 -3.57 -4.60 -6.12
C MET A 83 -3.41 -4.03 -4.69
N ALA A 84 -3.86 -2.81 -4.43
CA ALA A 84 -3.84 -2.21 -3.10
C ALA A 84 -4.73 -2.99 -2.11
N GLN A 85 -5.90 -3.42 -2.58
CA GLN A 85 -6.82 -4.29 -1.83
C GLN A 85 -6.18 -5.64 -1.50
N LEU A 86 -5.52 -6.28 -2.46
CA LEU A 86 -4.80 -7.53 -2.24
C LEU A 86 -3.66 -7.35 -1.22
N ASN A 87 -2.91 -6.23 -1.29
CA ASN A 87 -1.87 -5.92 -0.31
C ASN A 87 -2.44 -5.72 1.11
N GLN A 88 -3.59 -5.06 1.22
CA GLN A 88 -4.27 -4.87 2.50
C GLN A 88 -4.76 -6.20 3.06
N SER A 89 -5.40 -7.03 2.24
CA SER A 89 -5.85 -8.36 2.65
C SER A 89 -4.67 -9.25 3.04
N LEU A 90 -3.56 -9.20 2.31
CA LEU A 90 -2.32 -9.90 2.68
C LEU A 90 -1.84 -9.48 4.07
N ALA A 91 -1.79 -8.17 4.37
CA ALA A 91 -1.40 -7.69 5.69
C ALA A 91 -2.33 -8.19 6.81
N GLN A 92 -3.64 -8.25 6.54
CA GLN A 92 -4.63 -8.79 7.49
C GLN A 92 -4.42 -10.30 7.73
N VAL A 93 -4.26 -11.08 6.66
CA VAL A 93 -4.03 -12.53 6.77
C VAL A 93 -2.73 -12.82 7.50
N LEU A 94 -1.64 -12.11 7.18
CA LEU A 94 -0.35 -12.30 7.87
C LEU A 94 -0.41 -11.91 9.35
N SER A 95 -1.26 -10.94 9.73
CA SER A 95 -1.43 -10.53 11.12
C SER A 95 -2.15 -11.59 11.96
N ASN A 96 -3.08 -12.35 11.35
CA ASN A 96 -3.85 -13.39 12.02
C ASN A 96 -4.29 -14.50 11.04
N PRO A 97 -3.40 -15.45 10.71
CA PRO A 97 -3.68 -16.49 9.73
C PRO A 97 -4.77 -17.47 10.22
N ALA A 98 -4.88 -17.68 11.54
CA ALA A 98 -5.91 -18.54 12.12
C ALA A 98 -7.33 -17.98 11.91
N ALA A 99 -7.51 -16.67 12.06
CA ALA A 99 -8.79 -16.02 11.77
C ALA A 99 -9.11 -16.01 10.27
N ALA A 100 -8.10 -15.82 9.42
CA ALA A 100 -8.29 -15.89 7.96
C ALA A 100 -8.76 -17.28 7.53
N ALA A 101 -8.19 -18.35 8.10
CA ALA A 101 -8.61 -19.72 7.83
C ALA A 101 -10.08 -20.00 8.23
N GLN A 102 -10.64 -19.24 9.17
CA GLN A 102 -12.04 -19.36 9.59
C GLN A 102 -13.02 -18.59 8.68
N ASN A 103 -12.53 -17.70 7.81
CA ASN A 103 -13.36 -16.96 6.86
C ASN A 103 -12.87 -17.19 5.42
N PRO A 104 -13.32 -18.27 4.75
CA PRO A 104 -12.91 -18.61 3.40
C PRO A 104 -13.52 -17.70 2.32
N THR A 105 -14.29 -16.67 2.70
CA THR A 105 -15.00 -15.77 1.77
C THR A 105 -14.54 -14.31 1.88
N LEU A 106 -13.41 -14.08 2.54
CA LEU A 106 -12.90 -12.74 2.85
C LEU A 106 -12.75 -11.88 1.59
N LEU A 107 -12.13 -12.42 0.53
CA LEU A 107 -11.89 -11.70 -0.71
C LEU A 107 -13.15 -11.59 -1.56
N ALA A 108 -13.98 -12.63 -1.60
CA ALA A 108 -15.25 -12.61 -2.30
C ALA A 108 -16.15 -11.50 -1.74
N GLN A 109 -16.22 -11.33 -0.41
CA GLN A 109 -16.96 -10.24 0.23
C GLN A 109 -16.39 -8.88 -0.14
N GLN A 110 -15.06 -8.71 -0.06
CA GLN A 110 -14.39 -7.45 -0.38
C GLN A 110 -14.61 -7.04 -1.85
N PHE A 111 -14.45 -7.97 -2.80
CA PHE A 111 -14.66 -7.68 -4.22
C PHE A 111 -16.14 -7.59 -4.62
N SER A 112 -17.06 -8.17 -3.84
CA SER A 112 -18.50 -8.05 -4.11
C SER A 112 -19.03 -6.64 -3.86
N ALA A 113 -18.43 -5.91 -2.91
CA ALA A 113 -18.73 -4.50 -2.68
C ALA A 113 -18.39 -3.65 -3.93
N ASP A 114 -17.25 -3.91 -4.57
CA ASP A 114 -16.85 -3.22 -5.81
C ASP A 114 -17.59 -3.71 -7.06
N ARG A 115 -17.96 -4.99 -7.14
CA ARG A 115 -18.67 -5.57 -8.30
C ARG A 115 -20.03 -4.93 -8.57
N ARG A 116 -20.73 -4.45 -7.53
CA ARG A 116 -22.03 -3.76 -7.69
C ARG A 116 -21.90 -2.49 -8.53
N VAL A 117 -20.74 -1.84 -8.52
CA VAL A 117 -20.48 -0.65 -9.35
C VAL A 117 -20.17 -1.06 -10.79
N GLN A 118 -19.38 -2.13 -11.02
CA GLN A 118 -19.01 -2.54 -12.39
C GLN A 118 -20.17 -3.13 -13.21
N ARG A 119 -21.11 -3.86 -12.61
CA ARG A 119 -22.27 -4.40 -13.35
C ARG A 119 -23.18 -3.31 -13.91
N VAL A 120 -23.24 -2.14 -13.28
CA VAL A 120 -24.04 -1.00 -13.75
C VAL A 120 -23.45 -0.34 -15.00
N TYR A 121 -22.14 -0.47 -15.22
CA TYR A 121 -21.45 0.10 -16.38
C TYR A 121 -21.27 -0.88 -17.55
N ALA A 122 -21.45 -2.18 -17.33
CA ALA A 122 -21.35 -3.20 -18.38
C ALA A 122 -22.68 -3.45 -19.15
N SER A 123 -23.75 -2.75 -18.78
CA SER A 123 -25.02 -2.74 -19.51
C SER A 123 -25.10 -1.53 -20.46
N ARG A 124 -24.22 -1.44 -21.45
CA ARG A 124 -24.38 -0.59 -22.64
C ARG A 124 -23.63 -1.18 -23.83
#